data_AF-A0A1C5Y3W5-F1
#
_entry.id   AF-A0A1C5Y3W5-F1
#
_cell.length_a   1.000
_cell.length_b   1.000
_cell.length_c   1.000
_cell.angle_alpha   90.00
_cell.angle_beta   90.00
_cell.angle_gamma   90.00
#
_symmetry.space_group_name_H-M   'P 1'
#
loop_
_entity.id
_entity.type
_entity.pdbx_description
1 polymer ?
#
loop_
_entity_poly.entity_id
_entity_poly.type
_entity_poly.pdbx_seq_one_letter_code
_entity_poly.pdbx_strand_id
1 'polypeptide(L)'
;MLICPNKTKYFIIEKLIYRNNLTHSSNQTLNGDIAVDTVSTLNMTLTDSSDFTGTINIIDNAQNGTAVDNNAVVTIDSASTWTLTGDCTVTSLENNGTINFNGHTITLADGTVLS
;
A
#
# COMPACT_ATOMS: atom_id res chain seq x y z
N MET A 1 -15.72 15.07 -18.00
CA MET A 1 -14.58 14.51 -18.76
C MET A 1 -13.40 15.44 -18.52
N LEU A 2 -12.53 15.11 -17.55
CA LEU A 2 -11.36 15.93 -17.28
C LEU A 2 -10.13 15.15 -17.74
N ILE A 3 -9.52 15.64 -18.81
CA ILE A 3 -8.27 15.14 -19.37
C ILE A 3 -7.16 15.78 -18.54
N CYS A 4 -6.31 14.98 -17.91
CA CYS A 4 -5.06 15.46 -17.30
C CYS A 4 -3.88 15.13 -18.23
N PRO A 5 -3.21 16.13 -18.82
CA PRO A 5 -2.09 15.93 -19.73
C PRO A 5 -0.76 16.05 -18.96
N ASN A 6 -0.38 15.02 -18.19
CA ASN A 6 1.04 14.74 -17.88
C ASN A 6 1.18 13.38 -17.19
N LYS A 7 2.15 12.57 -17.62
CA LYS A 7 2.41 11.20 -17.12
C LYS A 7 3.12 11.22 -15.76
N THR A 8 2.46 11.70 -14.72
CA THR A 8 2.82 11.38 -13.34
C THR A 8 1.51 11.30 -12.57
N LYS A 9 1.02 10.07 -12.39
CA LYS A 9 -0.21 9.79 -11.65
C LYS A 9 0.08 10.04 -10.17
N TYR A 10 -0.04 11.29 -9.73
CA TYR A 10 -0.15 11.62 -8.31
C TYR A 10 -1.47 11.03 -7.82
N PHE A 11 -1.43 9.92 -7.10
CA PHE A 11 -2.57 9.38 -6.38
C PHE A 11 -2.78 10.24 -5.13
N ILE A 12 -3.43 11.40 -5.29
CA ILE A 12 -3.88 12.20 -4.15
C ILE A 12 -5.13 11.52 -3.60
N ILE A 13 -4.96 10.75 -2.53
CA ILE A 13 -6.07 10.15 -1.77
C ILE A 13 -6.58 11.21 -0.80
N GLU A 14 -7.27 12.23 -1.31
CA GLU A 14 -8.08 13.11 -0.48
C GLU A 14 -9.54 12.65 -0.52
N LYS A 15 -9.92 11.99 0.58
CA LYS A 15 -11.23 12.07 1.24
C LYS A 15 -12.47 11.73 0.40
N LEU A 16 -13.11 10.62 0.82
CA LEU A 16 -14.37 10.03 0.37
C LEU A 16 -14.22 9.00 -0.77
N ILE A 17 -14.27 7.70 -0.43
CA ILE A 17 -15.16 6.69 -1.02
C ILE A 17 -14.88 5.34 -0.32
N TYR A 18 -15.90 4.82 0.35
CA TYR A 18 -15.96 3.61 1.17
C TYR A 18 -15.72 2.27 0.44
N ARG A 19 -15.25 2.25 -0.82
CA ARG A 19 -14.97 1.03 -1.59
C ARG A 19 -14.01 1.35 -2.74
N ASN A 20 -12.70 1.38 -2.52
CA ASN A 20 -11.73 1.41 -3.60
C ASN A 20 -10.91 0.12 -3.60
N ASN A 21 -11.41 -0.90 -4.30
CA ASN A 21 -10.56 -1.98 -4.81
C ASN A 21 -9.67 -1.36 -5.89
N LEU A 22 -8.47 -0.93 -5.54
CA LEU A 22 -7.45 -0.52 -6.51
C LEU A 22 -7.06 -1.76 -7.32
N THR A 23 -7.72 -1.97 -8.46
CA THR A 23 -7.45 -3.12 -9.32
C THR A 23 -6.65 -2.65 -10.54
N HIS A 24 -5.37 -3.06 -10.56
CA HIS A 24 -4.44 -3.08 -11.69
C HIS A 24 -4.08 -1.74 -12.36
N SER A 25 -2.88 -1.23 -12.06
CA SER A 25 -2.08 -0.52 -13.06
C SER A 25 -0.76 -1.26 -13.18
N SER A 26 -0.50 -1.85 -14.34
CA SER A 26 0.70 -2.61 -14.66
C SER A 26 1.89 -1.70 -15.00
N ASN A 27 3.12 -2.16 -14.71
CA ASN A 27 4.38 -1.44 -14.98
C ASN A 27 4.34 0.03 -14.55
N GLN A 28 3.94 0.28 -13.30
CA GLN A 28 3.90 1.62 -12.72
C GLN A 28 5.07 1.85 -11.77
N THR A 29 5.55 3.08 -11.72
CA THR A 29 6.38 3.56 -10.62
C THR A 29 5.51 4.41 -9.70
N LEU A 30 5.21 3.91 -8.51
CA LEU A 30 4.45 4.59 -7.46
C LEU A 30 5.44 5.12 -6.42
N ASN A 31 5.26 6.37 -6.00
CA ASN A 31 6.07 6.99 -4.96
C ASN A 31 5.17 7.70 -3.95
N GLY A 32 5.51 7.57 -2.67
CA GLY A 32 4.83 8.25 -1.57
C GLY A 32 4.25 7.30 -0.54
N ASP A 33 3.90 7.85 0.62
CA ASP A 33 3.38 7.08 1.74
C ASP A 33 1.87 6.89 1.65
N ILE A 34 1.40 5.75 2.16
CA ILE A 34 -0.01 5.38 2.21
C ILE A 34 -0.42 5.19 3.67
N ALA A 35 -1.34 6.04 4.12
CA ALA A 35 -2.03 5.87 5.39
C ALA A 35 -3.40 5.26 5.14
N VAL A 36 -3.70 4.16 5.83
CA VAL A 36 -5.00 3.47 5.74
C VAL A 36 -5.63 3.51 7.12
N ASP A 37 -6.81 4.12 7.26
CA ASP A 37 -7.45 4.17 8.58
C ASP A 37 -8.03 2.81 8.99
N THR A 38 -8.25 2.62 10.30
CA THR A 38 -8.69 1.34 10.89
C THR A 38 -10.01 0.81 10.34
N VAL A 39 -10.84 1.65 9.73
CA VAL A 39 -12.16 1.27 9.18
C VAL A 39 -12.15 1.12 7.66
N SER A 40 -11.04 1.45 7.01
CA SER A 40 -10.85 1.35 5.57
C SER A 40 -10.13 0.07 5.18
N THR A 41 -10.26 -0.32 3.92
CA THR A 41 -9.55 -1.47 3.36
C THR A 41 -8.69 -1.04 2.17
N LEU A 42 -7.43 -1.46 2.17
CA LEU A 42 -6.51 -1.43 1.04
C LEU A 42 -6.23 -2.87 0.61
N ASN A 43 -6.51 -3.19 -0.64
CA ASN A 43 -6.02 -4.40 -1.31
C ASN A 43 -5.08 -3.94 -2.43
N MET A 44 -3.77 -4.06 -2.22
CA MET A 44 -2.75 -3.65 -3.18
C MET A 44 -2.10 -4.88 -3.81
N THR A 45 -2.00 -4.89 -5.13
CA THR A 45 -1.22 -5.88 -5.88
C THR A 45 -0.24 -5.16 -6.79
N LEU A 46 1.06 -5.32 -6.54
CA LEU A 46 2.11 -4.87 -7.46
C LEU A 46 2.34 -5.94 -8.51
N THR A 47 2.10 -5.61 -9.77
CA THR A 47 2.25 -6.54 -10.89
C THR A 47 3.01 -5.96 -12.07
N ASP A 48 3.45 -6.83 -12.97
CA ASP A 48 4.01 -6.49 -14.28
C ASP A 48 5.20 -5.53 -14.17
N SER A 49 6.16 -5.88 -13.31
CA SER A 49 7.36 -5.05 -13.05
C SER A 49 7.04 -3.65 -12.51
N SER A 50 6.00 -3.52 -11.69
CA SER A 50 5.73 -2.27 -10.98
C SER A 50 6.68 -2.07 -9.81
N ASP A 51 7.06 -0.82 -9.57
CA ASP A 51 7.87 -0.39 -8.44
C ASP A 51 7.05 0.51 -7.52
N PHE A 52 7.10 0.25 -6.22
CA PHE A 52 6.56 1.13 -5.19
C PHE A 52 7.69 1.59 -4.27
N THR A 53 7.82 2.89 -4.06
CA THR A 53 8.75 3.48 -3.08
C THR A 53 7.97 4.31 -2.07
N GLY A 54 7.93 3.86 -0.82
CA GLY A 54 7.12 4.49 0.22
C GLY A 54 6.79 3.55 1.38
N THR A 55 5.99 4.05 2.30
CA THR A 55 5.45 3.27 3.43
C THR A 55 3.96 2.95 3.26
N ILE A 56 3.51 1.88 3.91
CA ILE A 56 2.08 1.60 4.14
C ILE A 56 1.90 1.43 5.63
N ASN A 57 1.02 2.25 6.22
CA ASN A 57 0.77 2.24 7.65
C ASN A 57 -0.72 2.32 7.96
N ILE A 58 -1.16 1.45 8.86
CA ILE A 58 -2.51 1.51 9.45
C ILE A 58 -2.53 2.60 10.52
N ILE A 59 -3.51 3.50 10.44
CA ILE A 59 -3.70 4.60 11.38
C ILE A 59 -5.08 4.55 12.04
N ASP A 60 -5.22 5.08 13.24
CA ASP A 60 -6.53 5.13 13.91
C ASP A 60 -7.54 5.94 13.10
N ASN A 61 -8.75 5.40 12.94
CA ASN A 61 -9.86 6.17 12.42
C ASN A 61 -10.30 7.22 13.45
N ALA A 62 -10.27 8.49 13.03
CA ALA A 62 -10.59 9.63 13.90
C ALA A 62 -12.02 9.64 14.45
N GLN A 63 -12.94 8.86 13.87
CA GLN A 63 -14.33 8.75 14.31
C GLN A 63 -14.55 7.56 15.26
N ASN A 64 -13.49 6.83 15.61
CA ASN A 64 -13.53 5.62 16.46
C ASN A 64 -14.52 4.57 15.94
N GLY A 65 -14.62 4.42 14.62
CA GLY A 65 -15.42 3.35 14.04
C GLY A 65 -14.81 1.98 14.33
N THR A 66 -15.63 0.93 14.19
CA THR A 66 -15.18 -0.46 14.38
C THR A 66 -14.13 -0.83 13.34
N ALA A 67 -12.95 -1.23 13.82
CA ALA A 67 -11.86 -1.62 12.94
C ALA A 67 -12.22 -2.83 12.07
N VAL A 68 -11.68 -2.87 10.86
CA VAL A 68 -11.80 -4.01 9.94
C VAL A 68 -10.57 -4.90 10.07
N ASP A 69 -10.77 -6.22 9.99
CA ASP A 69 -9.66 -7.17 10.16
C ASP A 69 -8.66 -7.10 8.98
N ASN A 70 -9.15 -6.99 7.74
CA ASN A 70 -8.34 -6.95 6.52
C ASN A 70 -8.09 -5.51 6.04
N ASN A 71 -7.47 -4.72 6.90
CA ASN A 71 -7.25 -3.29 6.67
C ASN A 71 -6.26 -3.00 5.53
N ALA A 72 -5.11 -3.67 5.51
CA ALA A 72 -4.08 -3.44 4.50
C ALA A 72 -3.48 -4.77 4.05
N VAL A 73 -3.94 -5.27 2.91
CA VAL A 73 -3.50 -6.52 2.28
C VAL A 73 -2.63 -6.17 1.07
N VAL A 74 -1.41 -6.69 1.03
CA VAL A 74 -0.44 -6.41 -0.02
C VAL A 74 0.02 -7.71 -0.68
N THR A 75 0.05 -7.73 -2.00
CA THR A 75 0.65 -8.80 -2.81
C THR A 75 1.69 -8.19 -3.74
N ILE A 76 2.88 -8.78 -3.80
CA ILE A 76 3.96 -8.38 -4.71
C ILE A 76 4.24 -9.55 -5.64
N ASP A 77 4.07 -9.34 -6.94
CA ASP A 77 4.43 -10.35 -7.93
C ASP A 77 5.96 -10.48 -8.09
N SER A 78 6.39 -11.54 -8.77
CA SER A 78 7.81 -11.86 -8.89
C SER A 78 8.68 -10.85 -9.63
N ALA A 79 8.08 -9.98 -10.44
CA ALA A 79 8.82 -8.98 -11.21
C ALA A 79 8.80 -7.60 -10.55
N SER A 80 7.99 -7.41 -9.51
CA SER A 80 7.77 -6.13 -8.84
C SER A 80 8.69 -5.88 -7.65
N THR A 81 8.86 -4.60 -7.33
CA THR A 81 9.67 -4.13 -6.21
C THR A 81 8.87 -3.24 -5.27
N TRP A 82 9.04 -3.44 -3.96
CA TRP A 82 8.68 -2.45 -2.94
C TRP A 82 9.94 -1.98 -2.20
N THR A 83 10.29 -0.70 -2.32
CA THR A 83 11.37 -0.06 -1.57
C THR A 83 10.82 0.74 -0.40
N LEU A 84 11.26 0.40 0.82
CA LEU A 84 10.80 1.06 2.03
C LEU A 84 11.55 2.38 2.26
N THR A 85 10.80 3.39 2.69
CA THR A 85 11.32 4.70 3.14
C THR A 85 11.17 4.90 4.65
N GLY A 86 10.59 3.92 5.34
CA GLY A 86 10.31 3.90 6.77
C GLY A 86 9.69 2.58 7.19
N ASP A 87 9.48 2.41 8.50
CA ASP A 87 8.78 1.24 9.03
C ASP A 87 7.32 1.20 8.56
N CYS A 88 6.84 0.00 8.29
CA CYS A 88 5.51 -0.26 7.75
C CYS A 88 4.70 -1.16 8.68
N THR A 89 3.39 -0.94 8.71
CA THR A 89 2.43 -1.80 9.41
C THR A 89 1.30 -2.15 8.45
N VAL A 90 1.18 -3.44 8.12
CA VAL A 90 0.15 -3.97 7.22
C VAL A 90 -0.55 -5.17 7.86
N THR A 91 -1.74 -5.52 7.38
CA THR A 91 -2.43 -6.72 7.88
C THR A 91 -1.73 -7.98 7.42
N SER A 92 -1.50 -8.12 6.11
CA SER A 92 -0.90 -9.31 5.53
C SER A 92 -0.11 -8.96 4.27
N LEU A 93 0.95 -9.73 4.03
CA LEU A 93 1.83 -9.57 2.87
C LEU A 93 2.08 -10.92 2.21
N GLU A 94 1.77 -11.03 0.93
CA GLU A 94 2.25 -12.11 0.06
C GLU A 94 3.35 -11.54 -0.85
N ASN A 95 4.60 -11.95 -0.61
CA ASN A 95 5.73 -11.48 -1.41
C ASN A 95 6.31 -12.60 -2.29
N ASN A 96 6.16 -12.45 -3.60
CA ASN A 96 6.85 -13.27 -4.60
C ASN A 96 7.98 -12.51 -5.31
N GLY A 97 8.08 -11.20 -5.09
CA GLY A 97 9.03 -10.29 -5.72
C GLY A 97 10.13 -9.80 -4.79
N THR A 98 10.54 -8.55 -4.99
CA THR A 98 11.63 -7.93 -4.23
C THR A 98 11.11 -6.90 -3.24
N ILE A 99 11.56 -7.01 -2.00
CA ILE A 99 11.39 -5.96 -1.00
C ILE A 99 12.77 -5.42 -0.65
N ASN A 100 12.93 -4.11 -0.78
CA ASN A 100 14.13 -3.39 -0.43
C ASN A 100 13.89 -2.69 0.91
N PHE A 101 14.24 -3.37 2.01
CA PHE A 101 13.93 -2.90 3.36
C PHE A 101 14.63 -1.60 3.74
N ASN A 102 15.79 -1.30 3.14
CA ASN A 102 16.51 -0.04 3.36
C ASN A 102 16.77 0.29 4.85
N GLY A 103 16.94 -0.74 5.68
CA GLY A 103 17.13 -0.60 7.13
C GLY A 103 15.85 -0.46 7.96
N HIS A 104 14.68 -0.66 7.34
CA HIS A 104 13.35 -0.60 7.97
C HIS A 104 12.69 -1.97 8.06
N THR A 105 11.54 -2.02 8.71
CA THR A 105 10.79 -3.25 8.95
C THR A 105 9.35 -3.17 8.45
N ILE A 106 8.76 -4.34 8.22
CA ILE A 106 7.31 -4.50 8.03
C ILE A 106 6.78 -5.32 9.20
N THR A 107 5.84 -4.77 9.96
CA THR A 107 5.11 -5.48 11.02
C THR A 107 3.75 -5.92 10.49
N LEU A 108 3.46 -7.22 10.61
CA LEU A 108 2.17 -7.82 10.23
C LEU A 108 1.21 -7.84 11.43
N ALA A 109 -0.09 -8.01 11.16
CA ALA A 109 -1.12 -8.04 12.20
C ALA A 109 -0.95 -9.20 13.21
N ASP A 110 -0.27 -10.28 12.84
CA ASP A 110 0.05 -11.40 13.73
C ASP A 110 1.30 -11.17 14.60
N GLY A 111 1.94 -10.00 14.48
CA GLY A 111 3.15 -9.62 15.19
C GLY A 111 4.45 -10.05 14.52
N THR A 112 4.39 -10.72 13.37
CA THR A 112 5.58 -11.03 12.57
C THR A 112 6.25 -9.75 12.10
N VAL A 113 7.57 -9.68 12.23
CA VAL A 113 8.41 -8.57 11.74
C VAL A 113 9.33 -9.08 10.63
N LEU A 114 9.34 -8.37 9.50
CA LEU A 114 10.18 -8.65 8.33
C LEU A 114 11.22 -7.52 8.16
N SER A 115 12.46 -7.87 7.79
CA SER A 115 13.59 -6.93 7.66
C SER A 115 14.64 -7.41 6.66
#